data_AF-A0A4Q0AHZ1-F1
#
_entry.id   AF-A0A4Q0AHZ1-F1
#
_cell.length_a   1.000
_cell.length_b   1.000
_cell.length_c   1.000
_cell.angle_alpha   90.00
_cell.angle_beta   90.00
_cell.angle_gamma   90.00
#
_symmetry.space_group_name_H-M   'P 1'
#
loop_
_entity.id
_entity.type
_entity.pdbx_description
1 polymer ?
#
loop_
_entity_poly.entity_id
_entity_poly.type
_entity_poly.pdbx_seq_one_letter_code
_entity_poly.pdbx_strand_id
1 'polypeptide(L)'
;MIMFRRGFTIVELIITITIMGILLTLAVVNVGTTQAKARDDSRKSDIEAIASNLESFYISGTNNSTDFARYPSVGVTGSAANITTNLRDANLNSFLPPGTTDVSQTFLPSTNTGSSPSIQTTAGVLPQPTIAQYVYQPIKSDGSVCQSGEIDCRKFNLFYRLETDNTVYKWTSKNQ
;
A
#
# COMPACT_ATOMS: atom_id res chain seq x y z
N MET A 1 2.90 51.66 -44.70
CA MET A 1 3.45 50.39 -45.20
C MET A 1 2.58 49.27 -44.64
N ILE A 2 1.69 48.68 -45.46
CA ILE A 2 0.79 47.60 -45.01
C ILE A 2 1.52 46.26 -45.23
N MET A 3 1.76 45.56 -44.13
CA MET A 3 2.43 44.25 -44.12
C MET A 3 1.40 43.17 -44.46
N PHE A 4 1.51 42.57 -45.66
CA PHE A 4 0.71 41.41 -46.03
C PHE A 4 1.08 40.23 -45.13
N ARG A 5 0.25 39.95 -44.12
CA ARG A 5 0.37 38.73 -43.31
C ARG A 5 -0.01 37.55 -44.21
N ARG A 6 0.93 36.63 -44.45
CA ARG A 6 0.65 35.35 -45.12
C ARG A 6 -0.30 34.55 -44.23
N GLY A 7 -1.52 34.33 -44.70
CA GLY A 7 -2.51 33.48 -44.03
C GLY A 7 -2.24 32.00 -44.32
N PHE A 8 -2.60 31.14 -43.37
CA PHE A 8 -2.56 29.68 -43.56
C PHE A 8 -3.57 29.24 -44.62
N THR A 9 -3.22 28.19 -45.37
CA THR A 9 -4.12 27.59 -46.36
C THR A 9 -5.18 26.73 -45.67
N ILE A 10 -6.38 26.62 -46.25
CA ILE A 10 -7.43 25.71 -45.74
C ILE A 10 -6.92 24.26 -45.72
N VAL A 11 -6.09 23.89 -46.69
CA VAL A 11 -5.50 22.55 -46.80
C VAL A 11 -4.56 22.26 -45.63
N GLU A 12 -3.75 23.22 -45.19
CA GLU A 12 -2.93 23.08 -43.97
C GLU A 12 -3.77 22.83 -42.72
N LEU A 13 -4.86 23.58 -42.56
CA LEU A 13 -5.74 23.41 -41.40
C LEU A 13 -6.40 22.01 -41.42
N ILE A 14 -6.78 21.51 -42.59
CA ILE A 14 -7.39 20.19 -42.72
C ILE A 14 -6.38 19.05 -42.45
N ILE A 15 -5.15 19.16 -42.95
CA ILE A 15 -4.12 18.15 -42.71
C ILE A 15 -3.72 18.11 -41.23
N THR A 16 -3.67 19.26 -40.56
CA THR A 16 -3.28 19.31 -39.14
C THR A 16 -4.32 18.69 -38.22
N ILE A 17 -5.62 18.99 -38.40
CA ILE A 17 -6.67 18.38 -37.58
C ILE A 17 -6.81 16.88 -37.83
N THR A 18 -6.56 16.42 -39.06
CA THR A 18 -6.61 14.99 -39.41
C THR A 18 -5.47 14.22 -38.76
N ILE A 19 -4.24 14.74 -38.81
CA ILE A 19 -3.08 14.15 -38.11
C ILE A 19 -3.30 14.18 -36.59
N MET A 20 -3.78 15.30 -36.03
CA MET A 20 -4.10 15.37 -34.60
C MET A 20 -5.15 14.34 -34.19
N GLY A 21 -6.21 14.15 -34.99
CA GLY A 21 -7.23 13.13 -34.74
C GLY A 21 -6.63 11.72 -34.65
N ILE A 22 -5.76 11.34 -35.59
CA ILE A 22 -5.10 10.04 -35.59
C ILE A 22 -4.21 9.86 -34.35
N LEU A 23 -3.37 10.86 -34.03
CA LEU A 23 -2.47 10.78 -32.87
C LEU A 23 -3.23 10.68 -31.54
N LEU A 24 -4.35 11.41 -31.39
CA LEU A 24 -5.18 11.36 -30.19
C LEU A 24 -5.79 9.97 -29.96
N THR A 25 -6.26 9.30 -31.02
CA THR A 25 -6.83 7.94 -30.87
C THR A 25 -5.80 6.93 -30.40
N LEU A 26 -4.56 6.99 -30.90
CA LEU A 26 -3.48 6.08 -30.50
C LEU A 26 -2.99 6.36 -29.08
N ALA A 27 -2.99 7.61 -28.65
CA ALA A 27 -2.53 8.01 -27.32
C ALA A 27 -3.40 7.43 -26.19
N VAL A 28 -4.72 7.33 -26.37
CA VAL A 28 -5.66 6.92 -25.31
C VAL A 28 -5.53 5.43 -24.95
N VAL A 29 -5.16 4.56 -25.89
CA VAL A 29 -5.19 3.09 -25.70
C VAL A 29 -4.19 2.60 -24.64
N ASN A 30 -3.10 3.33 -24.38
CA ASN A 30 -2.00 2.88 -23.49
C ASN A 30 -1.98 3.52 -22.09
N VAL A 31 -2.87 4.47 -21.80
CA VAL A 31 -2.81 5.25 -20.55
C VAL A 31 -3.30 4.45 -19.34
N GLY A 32 -4.34 3.62 -19.52
CA GLY A 32 -4.96 2.87 -18.41
C GLY A 32 -4.03 1.86 -17.73
N THR A 33 -3.30 1.06 -18.52
CA THR A 33 -2.39 0.03 -18.00
C THR A 33 -1.15 0.63 -17.34
N THR A 34 -0.65 1.75 -17.87
CA THR A 34 0.50 2.47 -17.29
C THR A 34 0.17 3.07 -15.94
N GLN A 35 -1.03 3.66 -15.79
CA GLN A 35 -1.47 4.20 -14.50
C GLN A 35 -1.70 3.12 -13.44
N ALA A 36 -2.27 1.96 -13.82
CA ALA A 36 -2.43 0.83 -12.90
C ALA A 36 -1.08 0.33 -12.39
N LYS A 37 -0.08 0.22 -13.27
CA LYS A 37 1.28 -0.15 -12.90
C LYS A 37 1.94 0.85 -11.96
N ALA A 38 1.78 2.16 -12.21
CA ALA A 38 2.29 3.19 -11.31
C ALA A 38 1.66 3.12 -9.91
N ARG A 39 0.36 2.81 -9.81
CA ARG A 39 -0.31 2.58 -8.52
C ARG A 39 0.22 1.32 -7.83
N ASP A 40 0.45 0.25 -8.57
CA ASP A 40 1.04 -0.98 -8.02
C ASP A 40 2.45 -0.78 -7.49
N ASP A 41 3.26 0.02 -8.19
CA ASP A 41 4.61 0.38 -7.73
C ASP A 41 4.55 1.24 -6.45
N SER A 42 3.57 2.15 -6.35
CA SER A 42 3.29 2.88 -5.10
C SER A 42 2.91 1.92 -3.97
N ARG A 43 2.01 0.95 -4.20
CA ARG A 43 1.60 -0.03 -3.18
C ARG A 43 2.77 -0.88 -2.69
N LYS A 44 3.69 -1.25 -3.58
CA LYS A 44 4.91 -1.99 -3.19
C LYS A 44 5.82 -1.12 -2.33
N SER A 45 6.06 0.13 -2.73
CA SER A 45 6.86 1.08 -1.96
C SER A 45 6.25 1.36 -0.58
N ASP A 46 4.93 1.44 -0.50
CA ASP A 46 4.19 1.59 0.77
C ASP A 46 4.47 0.40 1.69
N ILE A 47 4.32 -0.83 1.20
CA ILE A 47 4.56 -2.05 1.97
C ILE A 47 6.01 -2.16 2.43
N GLU A 48 6.98 -1.80 1.59
CA GLU A 48 8.39 -1.75 1.96
C GLU A 48 8.64 -0.74 3.08
N ALA A 49 8.03 0.44 3.00
CA ALA A 49 8.12 1.47 4.04
C ALA A 49 7.47 1.01 5.36
N ILE A 50 6.29 0.41 5.32
CA ILE A 50 5.62 -0.15 6.50
C ILE A 50 6.49 -1.25 7.12
N ALA A 51 6.97 -2.20 6.31
CA ALA A 51 7.82 -3.29 6.77
C ALA A 51 9.11 -2.76 7.42
N SER A 52 9.78 -1.80 6.79
CA SER A 52 10.99 -1.17 7.35
C SER A 52 10.75 -0.53 8.73
N ASN A 53 9.60 0.14 8.90
CA ASN A 53 9.21 0.71 10.18
C ASN A 53 8.92 -0.36 11.24
N LEU A 54 8.26 -1.46 10.87
CA LEU A 54 8.02 -2.60 11.76
C LEU A 54 9.32 -3.30 12.17
N GLU A 55 10.29 -3.42 11.25
CA GLU A 55 11.62 -3.94 11.59
C GLU A 55 12.40 -2.99 12.49
N SER A 56 12.29 -1.67 12.27
CA SER A 56 12.92 -0.67 13.13
C SER A 56 12.33 -0.69 14.54
N PHE A 57 11.02 -0.93 14.66
CA PHE A 57 10.34 -1.15 15.92
C PHE A 57 10.89 -2.35 16.68
N TYR A 58 11.15 -3.47 16.00
CA TYR A 58 11.70 -4.67 16.64
C TYR A 58 13.04 -4.38 17.34
N ILE A 59 13.87 -3.52 16.74
CA ILE A 59 15.18 -3.13 17.27
C ILE A 59 15.06 -2.07 18.37
N SER A 60 14.21 -1.06 18.15
CA SER A 60 14.23 0.20 18.94
C SER A 60 13.05 0.36 19.90
N GLY A 61 12.01 -0.47 19.81
CA GLY A 61 10.79 -0.36 20.61
C GLY A 61 9.92 0.85 20.27
N THR A 62 9.07 1.26 21.21
CA THR A 62 8.20 2.46 21.12
C THR A 62 8.85 3.67 21.79
N ASN A 63 8.27 4.86 21.56
CA ASN A 63 8.66 6.12 22.23
C ASN A 63 8.57 6.10 23.77
N ASN A 64 7.87 5.12 24.37
CA ASN A 64 7.54 5.15 25.81
C ASN A 64 7.69 3.78 26.51
N SER A 65 8.36 2.80 25.89
CA SER A 65 8.47 1.46 26.47
C SER A 65 9.87 0.86 26.28
N THR A 66 10.34 0.12 27.28
CA THR A 66 11.54 -0.76 27.23
C THR A 66 11.28 -2.06 26.46
N ASP A 67 10.36 -2.01 25.51
CA ASP A 67 9.80 -3.16 24.84
C ASP A 67 10.55 -3.40 23.54
N PHE A 68 11.59 -4.22 23.63
CA PHE A 68 12.47 -4.58 22.52
C PHE A 68 12.20 -6.02 22.06
N ALA A 69 12.73 -6.39 20.89
CA ALA A 69 12.69 -7.75 20.34
C ALA A 69 11.26 -8.31 20.15
N ARG A 70 10.32 -7.43 19.77
CA ARG A 70 8.96 -7.81 19.42
C ARG A 70 8.38 -6.89 18.34
N TYR A 71 7.35 -7.36 17.66
CA TYR A 71 6.55 -6.50 16.77
C TYR A 71 5.33 -5.93 17.51
N PRO A 72 4.73 -4.84 17.01
CA PRO A 72 3.47 -4.32 17.57
C PRO A 72 2.35 -5.35 17.40
N SER A 73 1.46 -5.45 18.39
CA SER A 73 0.20 -6.18 18.21
C SER A 73 -0.75 -5.45 17.27
N VAL A 74 -1.94 -6.01 17.01
CA VAL A 74 -2.95 -5.36 16.15
C VAL A 74 -3.36 -3.96 16.60
N GLY A 75 -3.06 -3.55 17.84
CA GLY A 75 -3.32 -2.21 18.36
C GLY A 75 -2.63 -1.07 17.58
N VAL A 76 -1.62 -1.35 16.76
CA VAL A 76 -0.98 -0.35 15.87
C VAL A 76 -1.87 0.07 14.70
N THR A 77 -2.88 -0.73 14.36
CA THR A 77 -3.75 -0.52 13.19
C THR A 77 -4.92 0.40 13.49
N GLY A 78 -5.70 0.77 12.46
CA GLY A 78 -7.02 1.41 12.61
C GLY A 78 -7.03 2.86 13.08
N SER A 79 -5.88 3.52 13.29
CA SER A 79 -5.80 4.95 13.60
C SER A 79 -4.43 5.53 13.29
N ALA A 80 -4.41 6.74 12.73
CA ALA A 80 -3.18 7.50 12.53
C ALA A 80 -2.42 7.79 13.84
N ALA A 81 -3.14 7.96 14.95
CA ALA A 81 -2.53 8.16 16.26
C ALA A 81 -1.82 6.88 16.74
N ASN A 82 -2.41 5.72 16.52
CA ASN A 82 -1.80 4.43 16.88
C ASN A 82 -0.52 4.20 16.07
N ILE A 83 -0.53 4.51 14.78
CA ILE A 83 0.64 4.36 13.91
C ILE A 83 1.77 5.27 14.37
N THR A 84 1.51 6.58 14.52
CA THR A 84 2.56 7.56 14.85
C THR A 84 3.13 7.42 16.26
N THR A 85 2.32 6.92 17.21
CA THR A 85 2.81 6.66 18.58
C THR A 85 3.68 5.42 18.68
N ASN A 86 3.34 4.36 17.93
CA ASN A 86 4.05 3.09 17.97
C ASN A 86 5.22 3.04 16.97
N LEU A 87 5.06 3.58 15.77
CA LEU A 87 6.04 3.57 14.69
C LEU A 87 6.60 4.99 14.51
N ARG A 88 7.69 5.30 15.20
CA ARG A 88 8.21 6.68 15.32
C ARG A 88 8.54 7.35 13.98
N ASP A 89 9.13 6.58 13.06
CA ASP A 89 9.64 7.09 11.79
C ASP A 89 8.66 6.78 10.63
N ALA A 90 7.43 6.37 10.97
CA ALA A 90 6.40 6.05 10.00
C ALA A 90 5.83 7.29 9.34
N ASN A 91 5.92 7.36 8.02
CA ASN A 91 5.16 8.31 7.23
C ASN A 91 3.73 7.80 7.04
N LEU A 92 2.74 8.55 7.50
CA LEU A 92 1.33 8.16 7.41
C LEU A 92 0.86 7.88 5.97
N ASN A 93 1.47 8.54 4.98
CA ASN A 93 1.14 8.33 3.58
C ASN A 93 1.45 6.90 3.10
N SER A 94 2.44 6.23 3.70
CA SER A 94 2.73 4.82 3.37
C SER A 94 1.63 3.86 3.81
N PHE A 95 0.70 4.30 4.66
CA PHE A 95 -0.47 3.52 5.08
C PHE A 95 -1.71 3.86 4.27
N LEU A 96 -1.59 4.75 3.27
CA LEU A 96 -2.67 5.21 2.41
C LEU A 96 -2.41 4.76 0.96
N PRO A 97 -2.95 3.61 0.53
CA PRO A 97 -2.88 3.18 -0.86
C PRO A 97 -3.40 4.26 -1.83
N PRO A 98 -2.97 4.24 -3.10
CA PRO A 98 -3.40 5.23 -4.08
C PRO A 98 -4.93 5.39 -4.17
N GLY A 99 -5.40 6.63 -4.02
CA GLY A 99 -6.83 6.97 -4.08
C GLY A 99 -7.56 6.91 -2.73
N THR A 100 -6.84 6.77 -1.61
CA THR A 100 -7.41 6.73 -0.25
C THR A 100 -6.95 7.91 0.59
N THR A 101 -7.72 8.24 1.64
CA THR A 101 -7.43 9.37 2.53
C THR A 101 -7.59 9.07 4.03
N ASP A 102 -8.20 7.94 4.39
CA ASP A 102 -8.48 7.58 5.78
C ASP A 102 -7.77 6.26 6.15
N VAL A 103 -6.77 6.40 7.02
CA VAL A 103 -5.92 5.28 7.47
C VAL A 103 -6.70 4.24 8.26
N SER A 104 -7.80 4.64 8.89
CA SER A 104 -8.66 3.76 9.69
C SER A 104 -9.34 2.69 8.83
N GLN A 105 -9.45 2.94 7.52
CA GLN A 105 -10.08 2.04 6.55
C GLN A 105 -9.08 1.31 5.66
N THR A 106 -7.80 1.72 5.66
CA THR A 106 -6.77 1.21 4.75
C THR A 106 -5.80 0.28 5.46
N PHE A 107 -5.37 0.55 6.70
CA PHE A 107 -4.45 -0.31 7.44
C PHE A 107 -5.21 -1.08 8.51
N LEU A 108 -5.59 -2.31 8.16
CA LEU A 108 -6.52 -3.13 8.93
C LEU A 108 -5.80 -4.27 9.65
N PRO A 109 -6.27 -4.68 10.84
CA PRO A 109 -5.74 -5.85 11.51
C PRO A 109 -6.30 -7.14 10.91
N SER A 110 -5.51 -8.21 10.97
CA SER A 110 -6.00 -9.56 10.69
C SER A 110 -7.00 -9.99 11.75
N THR A 111 -8.15 -10.50 11.32
CA THR A 111 -9.22 -11.01 12.19
C THR A 111 -9.20 -12.54 12.33
N ASN A 112 -8.16 -13.21 11.82
CA ASN A 112 -7.94 -14.65 11.99
C ASN A 112 -7.54 -15.00 13.44
N THR A 113 -8.44 -14.76 14.39
CA THR A 113 -8.24 -15.02 15.81
C THR A 113 -8.67 -16.45 16.17
N GLY A 114 -8.13 -17.01 17.24
CA GLY A 114 -8.56 -18.32 17.79
C GLY A 114 -8.08 -19.58 17.06
N SER A 115 -7.26 -19.46 16.01
CA SER A 115 -6.56 -20.59 15.37
C SER A 115 -5.08 -20.60 15.76
N SER A 116 -4.58 -21.76 16.19
CA SER A 116 -3.15 -22.01 16.47
C SER A 116 -2.68 -23.23 15.68
N PRO A 117 -1.86 -23.06 14.63
CA PRO A 117 -1.40 -21.80 14.06
C PRO A 117 -2.53 -21.05 13.33
N SER A 118 -2.42 -19.72 13.30
CA SER A 118 -3.33 -18.87 12.54
C SER A 118 -3.16 -19.06 11.03
N ILE A 119 -4.21 -18.76 10.27
CA ILE A 119 -4.16 -18.80 8.80
C ILE A 119 -3.28 -17.64 8.30
N GLN A 120 -2.17 -17.98 7.64
CA GLN A 120 -1.13 -17.05 7.17
C GLN A 120 -0.92 -17.10 5.65
N THR A 121 -1.94 -17.55 4.92
CA THR A 121 -1.93 -17.69 3.46
C THR A 121 -2.64 -16.51 2.80
N THR A 122 -2.23 -16.17 1.58
CA THR A 122 -2.84 -15.07 0.81
C THR A 122 -4.33 -15.31 0.54
N ALA A 123 -4.75 -16.56 0.36
CA ALA A 123 -6.15 -16.94 0.17
C ALA A 123 -6.99 -17.00 1.46
N GLY A 124 -6.35 -17.15 2.62
CA GLY A 124 -7.03 -17.39 3.89
C GLY A 124 -6.92 -16.24 4.90
N VAL A 125 -6.21 -15.16 4.57
CA VAL A 125 -6.17 -13.97 5.43
C VAL A 125 -7.55 -13.29 5.47
N LEU A 126 -7.98 -12.85 6.66
CA LEU A 126 -9.20 -12.10 6.86
C LEU A 126 -8.89 -10.74 7.52
N PRO A 127 -9.49 -9.63 7.05
CA PRO A 127 -10.24 -9.53 5.79
C PRO A 127 -9.34 -9.81 4.58
N GLN A 128 -9.92 -10.24 3.47
CA GLN A 128 -9.18 -10.33 2.22
C GLN A 128 -8.87 -8.90 1.73
N PRO A 129 -7.59 -8.53 1.57
CA PRO A 129 -7.22 -7.17 1.21
C PRO A 129 -7.77 -6.81 -0.17
N THR A 130 -8.33 -5.61 -0.27
CA THR A 130 -8.66 -4.96 -1.55
C THR A 130 -7.47 -4.12 -2.03
N ILE A 131 -7.57 -3.53 -3.22
CA ILE A 131 -6.54 -2.62 -3.75
C ILE A 131 -6.37 -1.33 -2.93
N ALA A 132 -7.29 -1.07 -2.00
CA ALA A 132 -7.33 0.09 -1.12
C ALA A 132 -6.98 -0.27 0.33
N GLN A 133 -6.51 -1.50 0.59
CA GLN A 133 -6.27 -2.00 1.94
C GLN A 133 -4.97 -2.78 2.05
N TYR A 134 -4.33 -2.62 3.19
CA TYR A 134 -3.20 -3.38 3.69
C TYR A 134 -3.62 -4.08 4.99
N VAL A 135 -3.43 -5.39 5.06
CA VAL A 135 -3.82 -6.19 6.23
C VAL A 135 -2.57 -6.59 7.00
N TYR A 136 -2.51 -6.20 8.27
CA TYR A 136 -1.42 -6.50 9.18
C TYR A 136 -1.77 -7.67 10.09
N GLN A 137 -0.93 -8.70 10.06
CA GLN A 137 -1.07 -9.89 10.87
C GLN A 137 0.18 -10.09 11.74
N PRO A 138 0.19 -9.58 12.99
CA PRO A 138 1.23 -9.90 13.95
C PRO A 138 1.00 -11.29 14.56
N ILE A 139 2.08 -12.02 14.84
CA ILE A 139 2.02 -13.45 15.18
C ILE A 139 2.93 -13.76 16.36
N LYS A 140 2.42 -14.57 17.29
CA LYS A 140 3.14 -15.06 18.46
C LYS A 140 4.05 -16.24 18.14
N SER A 141 4.80 -16.71 19.13
CA SER A 141 5.61 -17.94 19.01
C SER A 141 4.76 -19.21 18.82
N ASP A 142 3.52 -19.22 19.31
CA ASP A 142 2.58 -20.34 19.13
C ASP A 142 1.89 -20.34 17.74
N GLY A 143 2.14 -19.32 16.93
CA GLY A 143 1.56 -19.16 15.59
C GLY A 143 0.18 -18.50 15.56
N SER A 144 -0.42 -18.14 16.70
CA SER A 144 -1.68 -17.38 16.77
C SER A 144 -1.46 -15.89 16.50
N VAL A 145 -2.53 -15.19 16.10
CA VAL A 145 -2.47 -13.73 15.83
C VAL A 145 -2.45 -12.94 17.14
N CYS A 146 -1.48 -12.06 17.27
CA CYS A 146 -1.37 -11.13 18.39
C CYS A 146 -2.54 -10.13 18.45
N GLN A 147 -3.29 -10.16 19.54
CA GLN A 147 -4.37 -9.24 19.87
C GLN A 147 -3.86 -7.98 20.58
N SER A 148 -4.72 -6.96 20.64
CA SER A 148 -4.38 -5.68 21.24
C SER A 148 -3.91 -5.84 22.69
N GLY A 149 -2.83 -5.15 23.04
CA GLY A 149 -2.21 -5.22 24.37
C GLY A 149 -1.26 -6.41 24.58
N GLU A 150 -1.19 -7.36 23.65
CA GLU A 150 -0.25 -8.49 23.75
C GLU A 150 1.17 -8.08 23.36
N ILE A 151 2.15 -8.70 24.03
CA ILE A 151 3.57 -8.29 24.03
C ILE A 151 4.53 -9.39 23.55
N ASP A 152 3.99 -10.51 23.10
CA ASP A 152 4.71 -11.73 22.69
C ASP A 152 4.77 -11.91 21.17
N CYS A 153 4.55 -10.85 20.40
CA CYS A 153 4.59 -10.88 18.94
C CYS A 153 6.01 -11.01 18.42
N ARG A 154 6.31 -12.12 17.77
CA ARG A 154 7.65 -12.45 17.27
C ARG A 154 7.79 -12.33 15.76
N LYS A 155 6.68 -12.37 15.02
CA LYS A 155 6.67 -12.27 13.56
C LYS A 155 5.52 -11.38 13.11
N PHE A 156 5.57 -10.93 11.86
CA PHE A 156 4.42 -10.33 11.21
C PHE A 156 4.33 -10.72 9.75
N ASN A 157 3.11 -10.68 9.23
CA ASN A 157 2.81 -10.72 7.80
C ASN A 157 2.02 -9.47 7.42
N LEU A 158 2.35 -8.87 6.29
CA LEU A 158 1.56 -7.84 5.62
C LEU A 158 0.96 -8.45 4.36
N PHE A 159 -0.33 -8.18 4.12
CA PHE A 159 -1.03 -8.60 2.91
C PHE A 159 -1.56 -7.39 2.16
N TYR A 160 -1.37 -7.41 0.85
CA TYR A 160 -1.79 -6.32 -0.04
C TYR A 160 -2.19 -6.89 -1.39
N ARG A 161 -3.02 -6.17 -2.13
CA ARG A 161 -3.49 -6.58 -3.45
C ARG A 161 -2.99 -5.64 -4.53
N LEU A 162 -2.49 -6.21 -5.63
CA LEU A 162 -2.14 -5.44 -6.82
C LEU A 162 -3.33 -5.35 -7.77
N GLU A 163 -3.40 -4.25 -8.49
CA GLU A 163 -4.49 -3.92 -9.41
C GLU A 163 -4.29 -4.58 -10.77
N THR A 164 -3.05 -4.71 -11.25
CA THR A 164 -2.76 -5.31 -12.57
C THR A 164 -3.07 -6.79 -12.65
N ASP A 165 -2.79 -7.56 -11.60
CA ASP A 165 -3.01 -9.01 -11.58
C ASP A 165 -4.19 -9.44 -10.68
N ASN A 166 -4.73 -8.51 -9.90
CA ASN A 166 -5.80 -8.75 -8.93
C ASN A 166 -5.46 -9.84 -7.89
N THR A 167 -4.18 -10.08 -7.65
CA THR A 167 -3.68 -11.10 -6.72
C THR A 167 -3.24 -10.48 -5.39
N VAL A 168 -3.37 -11.27 -4.33
CA VAL A 168 -2.93 -10.90 -2.98
C VAL A 168 -1.51 -11.39 -2.76
N TYR A 169 -0.64 -10.49 -2.38
CA TYR A 169 0.74 -10.74 -2.02
C TYR A 169 0.92 -10.72 -0.51
N LYS A 170 1.96 -11.43 -0.05
CA LYS A 170 2.34 -11.49 1.37
C LYS A 170 3.80 -11.04 1.51
N TRP A 171 4.02 -10.06 2.38
CA TRP A 171 5.34 -9.70 2.89
C TRP A 171 5.51 -10.25 4.30
N THR A 172 6.63 -10.91 4.59
CA THR A 172 6.89 -11.50 5.90
C THR A 172 8.01 -10.77 6.63
N SER A 173 7.98 -10.79 7.97
CA SER A 173 9.08 -10.29 8.79
C SER A 173 10.42 -10.95 8.46
N LYS A 174 11.51 -10.22 8.67
CA LYS A 174 12.89 -10.75 8.55
C LYS A 174 13.19 -11.76 9.64
N ASN A 175 12.66 -11.51 10.84
CA ASN A 175 12.74 -12.45 11.95
C ASN A 175 11.61 -13.48 11.80
N GLN A 176 12.00 -14.72 11.52
CA GLN A 176 11.13 -15.90 11.41
C GLN A 176 11.49 -16.89 12.52
#